data_AF-A0A9E3GU03-F1
#
_entry.id   AF-A0A9E3GU03-F1
#
_cell.length_a   1.000
_cell.length_b   1.000
_cell.length_c   1.000
_cell.angle_alpha   90.00
_cell.angle_beta   90.00
_cell.angle_gamma   90.00
#
_symmetry.space_group_name_H-M   'P 1'
#
loop_
_entity.id
_entity.type
_entity.pdbx_description
1 polymer ?
#
loop_
_entity_poly.entity_id
_entity_poly.type
_entity_poly.pdbx_seq_one_letter_code
_entity_poly.pdbx_strand_id
1 'polypeptide(L)'
;ASLAYWVEADDDRVMQAFRRQPTHLPGMLTRREVVERYLDRTGHAVDDWRFYEVYGLFRLAVIIQQIHAREVRKPRPQRNPAFRSFSLGVRYLSWRCGRIIRGT
;
A
#
# COMPACT_ATOMS: atom_id res chain seq x y z
N ALA A 1 -3.12 3.88 -7.88
CA ALA A 1 -2.13 4.44 -8.81
C ALA A 1 -1.15 3.34 -9.21
N SER A 2 -0.32 2.83 -8.29
CA SER A 2 0.61 1.71 -8.61
C SER A 2 0.41 0.55 -7.63
N LEU A 3 -0.74 -0.13 -7.69
CA LEU A 3 -1.02 -1.36 -6.91
C LEU A 3 -0.87 -1.24 -5.37
N ALA A 4 -0.91 -0.04 -4.80
CA ALA A 4 -0.77 0.18 -3.34
C ALA A 4 -1.81 -0.54 -2.44
N TYR A 5 -2.96 -0.93 -3.00
CA TYR A 5 -4.00 -1.72 -2.33
C TYR A 5 -4.11 -3.14 -2.90
N TRP A 6 -3.17 -3.55 -3.74
CA TRP A 6 -3.08 -4.90 -4.27
C TRP A 6 -2.38 -5.77 -3.23
N VAL A 7 -3.20 -6.28 -2.31
CA VAL A 7 -2.77 -7.16 -1.24
C VAL A 7 -2.84 -8.59 -1.75
N GLU A 8 -1.72 -9.29 -1.70
CA GLU A 8 -1.59 -10.68 -2.13
C GLU A 8 -1.92 -11.64 -0.99
N ALA A 9 -1.98 -12.95 -1.24
CA ALA A 9 -2.30 -13.93 -0.20
C ALA A 9 -1.17 -14.12 0.83
N ASP A 10 0.08 -13.95 0.39
CA ASP A 10 1.31 -14.14 1.17
C ASP A 10 1.79 -12.87 1.88
N ASP A 11 1.10 -11.75 1.68
CA ASP A 11 1.33 -10.50 2.39
C ASP A 11 1.16 -10.67 3.90
N ASP A 12 2.05 -10.03 4.68
CA ASP A 12 1.98 -10.09 6.14
C ASP A 12 0.65 -9.54 6.69
N ARG A 13 0.32 -9.96 7.92
CA ARG A 13 -0.96 -9.62 8.57
C ARG A 13 -1.25 -8.12 8.63
N VAL A 14 -0.22 -7.27 8.70
CA VAL A 14 -0.42 -5.82 8.74
C VAL A 14 -0.81 -5.32 7.35
N MET A 15 -0.18 -5.79 6.26
CA MET A 15 -0.62 -5.48 4.90
C MET A 15 -2.03 -6.02 4.61
N GLN A 16 -2.36 -7.21 5.10
CA GLN A 16 -3.71 -7.78 5.00
C GLN A 16 -4.79 -6.86 5.62
N ALA A 17 -4.45 -6.06 6.62
CA ALA A 17 -5.39 -5.10 7.20
C ALA A 17 -5.69 -3.91 6.28
N PHE A 18 -4.88 -3.65 5.26
CA PHE A 18 -5.09 -2.58 4.27
C PHE A 18 -6.00 -2.96 3.10
N ARG A 19 -6.47 -4.21 3.06
CA ARG A 19 -7.33 -4.71 1.98
C ARG A 19 -8.57 -3.83 1.79
N ARG A 20 -8.78 -3.40 0.54
CA ARG A 20 -10.00 -2.73 0.08
C ARG A 20 -10.75 -3.53 -0.98
N GLN A 21 -10.12 -4.57 -1.51
CA GLN A 21 -10.60 -5.42 -2.57
C GLN A 21 -10.22 -6.88 -2.26
N PRO A 22 -10.91 -7.88 -2.85
CA PRO A 22 -10.63 -9.29 -2.61
C PRO A 22 -9.39 -9.81 -3.39
N THR A 23 -8.34 -9.00 -3.53
CA THR A 23 -7.13 -9.28 -4.34
C THR A 23 -6.24 -10.40 -3.81
N HIS A 24 -6.50 -10.88 -2.59
CA HIS A 24 -5.80 -11.98 -1.92
C HIS A 24 -6.53 -13.34 -2.09
N LEU A 25 -7.70 -13.37 -2.73
CA LEU A 25 -8.46 -14.60 -2.90
C LEU A 25 -7.86 -15.47 -4.03
N PRO A 26 -8.06 -16.80 -3.97
CA PRO A 26 -7.64 -17.70 -5.05
C PRO A 26 -8.17 -17.24 -6.42
N GLY A 27 -7.30 -17.27 -7.43
CA GLY A 27 -7.61 -16.85 -8.80
C GLY A 27 -7.33 -15.39 -9.12
N MET A 28 -6.96 -14.58 -8.12
CA MET A 28 -6.46 -13.21 -8.35
C MET A 28 -4.98 -13.22 -8.73
N LEU A 29 -4.59 -12.30 -9.61
CA LEU A 29 -3.21 -12.12 -10.03
C LEU A 29 -2.35 -11.58 -8.86
N THR A 30 -1.08 -11.98 -8.81
CA THR A 30 -0.03 -11.34 -8.02
C THR A 30 0.29 -9.94 -8.57
N ARG A 31 0.94 -9.07 -7.78
CA ARG A 31 1.40 -7.75 -8.24
C ARG A 31 2.31 -7.89 -9.46
N ARG A 32 3.19 -8.90 -9.45
CA ARG A 32 4.10 -9.21 -10.56
C ARG A 32 3.31 -9.54 -11.82
N GLU A 33 2.35 -10.46 -11.75
CA GLU A 33 1.53 -10.84 -12.91
C GLU A 33 0.67 -9.69 -13.44
N VAL A 34 0.17 -8.81 -12.57
CA VAL A 34 -0.54 -7.60 -13.02
C VAL A 34 0.38 -6.68 -13.84
N VAL A 35 1.61 -6.47 -13.36
CA VAL A 35 2.61 -5.64 -14.05
C VAL A 35 3.02 -6.27 -15.37
N GLU A 36 3.39 -7.55 -15.38
CA GLU A 36 3.76 -8.29 -16.59
C GLU A 36 2.66 -8.21 -17.64
N ARG A 37 1.41 -8.51 -17.27
CA ARG A 37 0.26 -8.43 -18.17
C ARG A 37 0.03 -7.02 -18.71
N TYR A 38 0.33 -5.97 -17.94
CA TYR A 38 0.22 -4.60 -18.39
C TYR A 38 1.31 -4.25 -19.41
N LEU A 39 2.56 -4.63 -19.13
CA LEU A 39 3.71 -4.41 -20.01
C LEU A 39 3.51 -5.12 -21.36
N ASP A 40 3.11 -6.39 -21.34
CA ASP A 40 2.83 -7.18 -22.55
C ASP A 40 1.78 -6.53 -23.46
N ARG A 41 0.74 -5.95 -22.85
CA ARG A 41 -0.36 -5.33 -23.61
C ARG A 41 -0.04 -3.93 -24.12
N THR A 42 0.90 -3.24 -23.50
CA THR A 42 1.24 -1.84 -23.83
C THR A 42 2.51 -1.74 -24.66
N GLY A 43 3.32 -2.80 -24.74
CA GLY A 43 4.62 -2.77 -25.40
C GLY A 43 5.68 -1.97 -24.63
N HIS A 44 5.41 -1.63 -23.38
CA HIS A 44 6.39 -0.96 -22.50
C HIS A 44 7.33 -1.99 -21.86
N ALA A 45 8.55 -1.55 -21.57
CA ALA A 45 9.52 -2.31 -20.80
C ALA A 45 9.90 -1.53 -19.53
N VAL A 46 10.09 -2.26 -18.43
CA VAL A 46 10.57 -1.75 -17.14
C VAL A 46 11.57 -2.75 -16.60
N ASP A 47 12.81 -2.31 -16.41
CA ASP A 47 13.87 -3.16 -15.86
C ASP A 47 13.68 -3.41 -14.36
N ASP A 48 13.21 -2.39 -13.62
CA ASP A 48 12.98 -2.46 -12.18
C ASP A 48 11.66 -1.79 -11.78
N TRP A 49 10.67 -2.62 -11.43
CA TRP A 49 9.37 -2.14 -10.99
C TRP A 49 9.35 -1.59 -9.55
N ARG A 50 10.38 -1.85 -8.74
CA ARG A 50 10.41 -1.48 -7.30
C ARG A 50 10.12 -0.01 -7.06
N PHE A 51 10.56 0.87 -7.96
CA PHE A 51 10.26 2.30 -7.90
C PHE A 51 8.75 2.58 -7.83
N TYR A 52 7.96 1.95 -8.70
CA TYR A 52 6.52 2.18 -8.78
C TYR A 52 5.77 1.58 -7.59
N GLU A 53 6.22 0.43 -7.08
CA GLU A 53 5.69 -0.15 -5.86
C GLU A 53 5.94 0.78 -4.66
N VAL A 54 7.19 1.22 -4.46
CA VAL A 54 7.58 2.15 -3.40
C VAL A 54 6.80 3.45 -3.52
N TYR A 55 6.69 4.01 -4.72
CA TYR A 55 5.89 5.22 -4.96
C TYR A 55 4.41 5.01 -4.57
N GLY A 56 3.82 3.87 -4.95
CA GLY A 56 2.46 3.50 -4.58
C GLY A 56 2.24 3.48 -3.07
N LEU A 57 3.11 2.78 -2.35
CA LEU A 57 3.05 2.62 -0.89
C LEU A 57 3.36 3.93 -0.15
N PHE A 58 4.36 4.69 -0.59
CA PHE A 58 4.71 5.97 0.01
C PHE A 58 3.58 6.98 -0.15
N ARG A 59 2.99 7.08 -1.35
CA ARG A 59 1.82 7.92 -1.59
C ARG A 59 0.64 7.53 -0.69
N LEU A 60 0.42 6.23 -0.48
CA LEU A 60 -0.58 5.74 0.46
C LEU A 60 -0.26 6.16 1.90
N ALA A 61 0.99 6.05 2.33
CA ALA A 61 1.44 6.49 3.65
C ALA A 61 1.17 7.99 3.86
N VAL A 62 1.44 8.84 2.86
CA VAL A 62 1.14 10.28 2.92
C VAL A 62 -0.35 10.55 3.07
N ILE A 63 -1.22 9.86 2.31
CA ILE A 63 -2.67 10.00 2.43
C ILE A 63 -3.14 9.66 3.85
N ILE A 64 -2.67 8.53 4.39
CA ILE A 64 -3.01 8.07 5.74
C ILE A 64 -2.50 9.07 6.79
N GLN A 65 -1.27 9.56 6.63
CA GLN A 65 -0.68 10.56 7.53
C GLN A 65 -1.48 11.86 7.53
N GLN A 66 -1.96 12.31 6.37
CA GLN A 66 -2.80 13.51 6.27
C GLN A 66 -4.17 13.33 6.94
N ILE A 67 -4.81 12.17 6.76
CA ILE A 67 -6.06 11.84 7.46
C ILE A 67 -5.80 11.83 8.97
N HIS A 68 -4.76 11.14 9.42
CA HIS A 68 -4.42 11.06 10.83
C HIS A 68 -4.14 12.44 11.45
N ALA A 69 -3.36 13.28 10.76
CA ALA A 69 -3.06 14.63 11.20
C ALA A 69 -4.33 15.50 11.34
N ARG A 70 -5.29 15.38 10.41
CA ARG A 70 -6.58 16.07 10.50
C ARG A 70 -7.38 15.59 11.71
N GLU A 71 -7.44 14.28 11.94
CA GLU A 71 -8.17 13.70 13.07
C GLU A 71 -7.56 14.07 14.43
N VAL A 72 -6.24 14.06 14.56
CA VAL A 72 -5.56 14.45 15.80
C VAL A 72 -5.77 15.93 16.12
N ARG A 73 -5.96 16.79 15.12
CA ARG A 73 -6.26 18.22 15.34
C ARG A 73 -7.70 18.46 15.83
N LYS A 74 -8.63 17.52 15.63
CA LYS A 74 -10.02 17.68 16.10
C LYS A 74 -10.10 17.62 17.64
N PRO A 75 -11.06 18.35 18.25
CA PRO A 75 -11.43 18.17 19.65
C PRO A 75 -11.76 16.69 19.94
N ARG A 76 -11.37 16.17 21.11
CA ARG A 76 -11.54 14.74 21.46
C ARG A 76 -12.95 14.18 21.21
N PRO A 77 -14.05 14.89 21.53
CA PRO A 77 -15.41 14.38 21.30
C PRO A 77 -15.76 14.16 19.82
N GLN A 78 -15.01 14.78 18.90
CA GLN A 78 -15.27 14.77 17.46
C GLN A 78 -14.30 13.87 16.69
N ARG A 79 -13.40 13.17 17.39
CA ARG A 79 -12.43 12.26 16.78
C ARG A 79 -13.09 10.93 16.45
N ASN A 80 -12.90 10.43 15.23
CA ASN A 80 -13.38 9.10 14.89
C ASN A 80 -12.35 8.03 15.33
N PRO A 81 -12.73 7.06 16.19
CA PRO A 81 -11.81 6.03 16.69
C PRO A 81 -11.23 5.14 15.59
N ALA A 82 -11.88 5.03 14.43
CA ALA A 82 -11.37 4.27 13.27
C ALA A 82 -9.99 4.76 12.78
N PHE A 83 -9.64 6.03 13.03
CA PHE A 83 -8.37 6.63 12.57
C PHE A 83 -7.26 6.61 13.64
N ARG A 84 -7.52 6.04 14.83
CA ARG A 84 -6.56 6.05 15.94
C ARG A 84 -5.28 5.27 15.60
N SER A 85 -5.40 4.20 14.83
CA SER A 85 -4.29 3.33 14.44
C SER A 85 -3.56 3.78 13.18
N PHE A 86 -3.93 4.92 12.58
CA PHE A 86 -3.34 5.36 11.31
C PHE A 86 -1.86 5.69 11.44
N SER A 87 -1.39 6.17 12.60
CA SER A 87 0.05 6.39 12.85
C SER A 87 0.87 5.09 12.75
N LEU A 88 0.32 3.96 13.20
CA LEU A 88 0.95 2.65 13.03
C LEU A 88 0.99 2.25 11.56
N GLY A 89 -0.08 2.52 10.82
CA GLY A 89 -0.14 2.27 9.39
C GLY A 89 0.91 3.05 8.58
N VAL A 90 1.13 4.32 8.90
CA VAL A 90 2.17 5.14 8.26
C VAL A 90 3.57 4.58 8.53
N ARG A 91 3.85 4.19 9.78
CA ARG A 91 5.13 3.59 10.16
C ARG A 91 5.37 2.28 9.43
N TYR A 92 4.35 1.42 9.36
CA TYR A 92 4.42 0.15 8.66
C TYR A 92 4.71 0.34 7.15
N LEU A 93 3.96 1.22 6.48
CA LEU A 93 4.17 1.48 5.05
C LEU A 93 5.57 2.07 4.78
N SER A 94 6.05 2.96 5.66
CA SER A 94 7.40 3.53 5.56
C SER A 94 8.48 2.45 5.73
N TRP A 95 8.30 1.55 6.69
CA TRP A 95 9.19 0.39 6.89
C TRP A 95 9.19 -0.54 5.67
N ARG A 96 8.02 -0.84 5.11
CA ARG A 96 7.87 -1.69 3.92
C ARG A 96 8.54 -1.09 2.70
N CYS A 97 8.38 0.21 2.46
CA CYS A 97 9.14 0.93 1.43
C CYS A 97 10.64 0.73 1.62
N GLY A 98 11.15 0.90 2.84
CA GLY A 98 12.58 0.69 3.13
C GLY A 98 13.07 -0.74 2.88
N ARG A 99 12.23 -1.75 3.10
CA ARG A 99 12.53 -3.15 2.77
C ARG A 99 12.66 -3.39 1.27
N ILE A 100 11.68 -2.90 0.50
CA ILE A 100 11.67 -3.04 -0.96
C ILE A 100 12.89 -2.35 -1.58
N ILE A 101 13.24 -1.14 -1.10
CA ILE A 101 14.42 -0.40 -1.55
C ILE A 101 15.71 -1.20 -1.29
N ARG A 102 15.81 -1.85 -0.13
CA ARG A 102 16.97 -2.68 0.24
C ARG A 102 17.01 -4.06 -0.44
N GLY A 103 15.92 -4.50 -1.06
CA GLY A 103 15.79 -5.84 -1.64
C GLY A 103 15.75 -6.96 -0.59
N THR A 104 15.29 -6.66 0.64
CA THR A 104 15.26 -7.57 1.80
C THR A 104 13.86 -7.86 2.30
#